data_AF-A0A947MYL6-F1
#
_entry.id   AF-A0A947MYL6-F1
#
_cell.length_a   1.000
_cell.length_b   1.000
_cell.length_c   1.000
_cell.angle_alpha   90.00
_cell.angle_beta   90.00
_cell.angle_gamma   90.00
#
_symmetry.space_group_name_H-M   'P 1'
#
loop_
_entity.id
_entity.type
_entity.pdbx_description
1 polymer ?
#
loop_
_entity_poly.entity_id
_entity_poly.type
_entity_poly.pdbx_seq_one_letter_code
_entity_poly.pdbx_strand_id
1 'polypeptide(L)'
;MKHLKTSIIIGILLTSCTPASEPEITNFEECAAAGNPIMESYPQQCRSADGKTFTQDIGNEMDKMDLIRVNSPRPNSVIGPVINISGEARGTWFFEASFPIVLEDKEGNVLATHYATALADWMTEDFVPFESELEVDFGKAKEGILVLKKDNPSGLPEYEDGIRIPLFFDSKQSEEAATEFNYEHDELLAWEKRIKKRLPKFELSTLKKIMKKQIEVDYSNTIPVGSPMVDFIDNLKTKYESPDGTTLLVVSASGESPDSEVLLINENDEFDRVLFCGTPCIWDGGGWISDTVFFVTGTEEDMASSKMPIPFQPVVHVFDLEEDTTTKYIGDGEIYIY
;
A
#
# COMPACT_ATOMS: atom_id res chain seq x y z
N MET A 1 -39.97 -76.01 16.08
CA MET A 1 -39.20 -74.92 16.72
C MET A 1 -37.71 -75.15 16.49
N LYS A 2 -37.08 -74.44 15.56
CA LYS A 2 -35.63 -74.24 15.48
C LYS A 2 -35.41 -72.81 15.00
N HIS A 3 -34.90 -71.95 15.88
CA HIS A 3 -34.62 -70.55 15.59
C HIS A 3 -33.29 -70.42 14.85
N LEU A 4 -33.32 -69.69 13.73
CA LEU A 4 -32.17 -69.27 12.95
C LEU A 4 -31.57 -68.01 13.62
N LYS A 5 -30.29 -68.05 14.00
CA LYS A 5 -29.57 -66.87 14.51
C LYS A 5 -28.90 -66.14 13.35
N THR A 6 -29.30 -64.90 13.12
CA THR A 6 -28.64 -63.97 12.19
C THR A 6 -27.63 -63.14 12.97
N SER A 7 -26.34 -63.23 12.64
CA SER A 7 -25.29 -62.33 13.14
C SER A 7 -24.96 -61.31 12.05
N ILE A 8 -25.21 -60.04 12.32
CA ILE A 8 -24.77 -58.90 11.52
C ILE A 8 -23.49 -58.38 12.17
N ILE A 9 -22.38 -58.39 11.41
CA ILE A 9 -21.10 -57.80 11.81
C ILE A 9 -21.06 -56.38 11.24
N ILE A 10 -21.07 -55.38 12.10
CA ILE A 10 -20.86 -53.97 11.75
C ILE A 10 -19.35 -53.71 11.83
N GLY A 11 -18.71 -53.50 10.68
CA GLY A 11 -17.33 -53.05 10.59
C GLY A 11 -17.27 -51.52 10.74
N ILE A 12 -16.64 -51.04 11.81
CA ILE A 12 -16.33 -49.63 12.03
C ILE A 12 -14.99 -49.34 11.33
N LEU A 13 -15.00 -48.58 10.24
CA LEU A 13 -13.78 -48.00 9.67
C LEU A 13 -13.32 -46.86 10.58
N LEU A 14 -12.21 -47.07 11.29
CA LEU A 14 -11.47 -46.02 11.96
C LEU A 14 -10.55 -45.35 10.93
N THR A 15 -10.98 -44.22 10.38
CA THR A 15 -10.11 -43.32 9.61
C THR A 15 -9.13 -42.65 10.57
N SER A 16 -7.86 -43.00 10.48
CA SER A 16 -6.77 -42.34 11.21
C SER A 16 -6.60 -40.92 10.66
N CYS A 17 -7.02 -39.93 11.45
CA CYS A 17 -6.69 -38.52 11.23
C CYS A 17 -5.22 -38.33 11.65
N THR A 18 -4.35 -38.12 10.68
CA THR A 18 -2.94 -37.78 10.95
C THR A 18 -2.89 -36.33 11.44
N PRO A 19 -2.39 -36.04 12.65
CA PRO A 19 -2.24 -34.66 13.10
C PRO A 19 -1.16 -33.97 12.24
N ALA A 20 -1.51 -32.82 11.68
CA ALA A 20 -0.54 -31.94 11.02
C ALA A 20 0.47 -31.47 12.08
N SER A 21 1.77 -31.59 11.78
CA SER A 21 2.83 -31.04 12.64
C SER A 21 2.71 -29.52 12.68
N GLU A 22 2.56 -28.95 13.88
CA GLU A 22 2.62 -27.49 14.08
C GLU A 22 3.99 -26.95 13.63
N PRO A 23 4.04 -25.74 13.04
CA PRO A 23 5.29 -25.11 12.63
C PRO A 23 6.21 -24.88 13.83
N GLU A 24 7.48 -25.28 13.71
CA GLU A 24 8.49 -25.06 14.74
C GLU A 24 8.88 -23.58 14.78
N ILE A 25 8.68 -22.92 15.94
CA ILE A 25 9.06 -21.53 16.18
C ILE A 25 10.58 -21.44 16.37
N THR A 26 11.25 -20.61 15.56
CA THR A 26 12.72 -20.48 15.51
C THR A 26 13.24 -19.10 15.89
N ASN A 27 12.39 -18.06 15.86
CA ASN A 27 12.78 -16.67 16.12
C ASN A 27 11.69 -15.91 16.92
N PHE A 28 11.99 -14.65 17.27
CA PHE A 28 11.09 -13.80 18.05
C PHE A 28 9.81 -13.46 17.28
N GLU A 29 9.93 -13.19 15.98
CA GLU A 29 8.86 -12.79 15.09
C GLU A 29 7.81 -13.90 14.96
N GLU A 30 8.25 -15.15 14.75
CA GLU A 30 7.40 -16.34 14.72
C GLU A 30 6.75 -16.60 16.08
N CYS A 31 7.50 -16.39 17.18
CA CYS A 31 6.96 -16.55 18.52
C CYS A 31 5.82 -15.55 18.78
N ALA A 32 6.04 -14.27 18.41
CA ALA A 32 5.05 -13.21 18.56
C ALA A 32 3.84 -13.43 17.64
N ALA A 33 4.05 -13.80 16.38
CA ALA A 33 2.99 -14.08 15.41
C ALA A 33 2.11 -15.28 15.81
N ALA A 34 2.68 -16.25 16.52
CA ALA A 34 1.94 -17.38 17.11
C ALA A 34 1.12 -16.99 18.35
N GLY A 35 1.08 -15.71 18.74
CA GLY A 35 0.27 -15.21 19.85
C GLY A 35 0.82 -15.53 21.25
N ASN A 36 2.09 -15.90 21.34
CA ASN A 36 2.76 -16.16 22.61
C ASN A 36 2.97 -14.85 23.41
N PRO A 37 3.09 -14.93 24.76
CA PRO A 37 3.30 -13.75 25.59
C PRO A 37 4.66 -13.07 25.30
N ILE A 38 4.59 -11.76 25.05
CA ILE A 38 5.75 -10.86 24.96
C ILE A 38 5.98 -10.22 26.33
N MET A 39 7.22 -10.28 26.81
CA MET A 39 7.66 -9.70 28.07
C MET A 39 7.97 -8.21 27.90
N GLU A 40 7.61 -7.40 28.89
CA GLU A 40 7.93 -5.97 28.96
C GLU A 40 9.41 -5.75 29.34
N SER A 41 10.32 -6.25 28.51
CA SER A 41 11.77 -6.07 28.60
C SER A 41 12.30 -5.33 27.37
N TYR A 42 13.52 -4.80 27.48
CA TYR A 42 14.26 -4.28 26.34
C TYR A 42 15.64 -4.96 26.25
N PRO A 43 15.92 -5.72 25.18
CA PRO A 43 15.02 -6.08 24.07
C PRO A 43 13.79 -6.86 24.52
N GLN A 44 12.74 -6.84 23.68
CA GLN A 44 11.56 -7.65 23.94
C GLN A 44 11.90 -9.14 23.90
N GLN A 45 11.24 -9.93 24.74
CA GLN A 45 11.40 -11.38 24.77
C GLN A 45 10.04 -12.04 24.61
N CYS A 46 9.97 -13.08 23.79
CA CYS A 46 8.77 -13.87 23.58
C CYS A 46 8.99 -15.28 24.12
N ARG A 47 8.03 -15.78 24.90
CA ARG A 47 8.11 -17.12 25.50
C ARG A 47 7.09 -18.05 24.86
N SER A 48 7.56 -19.05 24.13
CA SER A 48 6.71 -20.04 23.46
C SER A 48 6.01 -20.99 24.44
N ALA A 49 4.96 -21.66 23.96
CA ALA A 49 4.19 -22.65 24.74
C ALA A 49 5.03 -23.82 25.27
N ASP A 50 6.10 -24.22 24.57
CA ASP A 50 7.06 -25.24 25.00
C ASP A 50 8.12 -24.71 25.99
N GLY A 51 8.07 -23.42 26.33
CA GLY A 51 8.90 -22.77 27.34
C GLY A 51 10.23 -22.21 26.83
N LYS A 52 10.51 -22.27 25.51
CA LYS A 52 11.66 -21.58 24.91
C LYS A 52 11.44 -20.07 24.94
N THR A 53 12.54 -19.31 24.98
CA THR A 53 12.50 -17.84 24.98
C THR A 53 13.30 -17.33 23.79
N PHE A 54 12.69 -16.44 23.02
CA PHE A 54 13.26 -15.79 21.85
C PHE A 54 13.41 -14.31 22.16
N THR A 55 14.58 -13.74 21.87
CA THR A 55 14.86 -12.32 22.10
C THR A 55 14.80 -11.59 20.77
N GLN A 56 14.14 -10.44 20.75
CA GLN A 56 14.07 -9.57 19.59
C GLN A 56 15.48 -9.13 19.16
N ASP A 57 15.76 -9.19 17.86
CA ASP A 57 17.00 -8.65 17.31
C ASP A 57 16.96 -7.12 17.32
N ILE A 58 17.94 -6.49 17.95
CA ILE A 58 18.12 -5.04 17.99
C ILE A 58 19.47 -4.61 17.41
N GLY A 59 20.12 -5.50 16.66
CA GLY A 59 21.49 -5.37 16.21
C GLY A 59 22.45 -5.28 17.38
N ASN A 60 23.32 -4.26 17.38
CA ASN A 60 24.32 -4.03 18.42
C ASN A 60 24.04 -2.78 19.26
N GLU A 61 22.79 -2.31 19.31
CA GLU A 61 22.45 -1.06 19.99
C GLU A 61 22.92 -1.03 21.46
N MET A 62 22.73 -2.13 22.20
CA MET A 62 23.16 -2.22 23.61
C MET A 62 24.67 -2.03 23.79
N ASP A 63 25.47 -2.52 22.83
CA ASP A 63 26.93 -2.42 22.88
C ASP A 63 27.42 -1.00 22.61
N LYS A 64 26.55 -0.14 22.07
CA LYS A 64 26.89 1.19 21.60
C LYS A 64 26.28 2.33 22.43
N MET A 65 25.44 2.04 23.43
CA MET A 65 24.70 3.07 24.19
C MET A 65 25.53 4.18 24.86
N ASP A 66 26.76 3.89 25.28
CA ASP A 66 27.67 4.87 25.89
C ASP A 66 28.35 5.80 24.89
N LEU A 67 28.23 5.41 23.62
CA LEU A 67 28.96 5.96 22.53
C LEU A 67 27.94 6.65 21.56
N ILE A 68 26.92 5.98 21.04
CA ILE A 68 25.90 6.53 20.14
C ILE A 68 24.51 6.02 20.52
N ARG A 69 23.51 6.89 20.41
CA ARG A 69 22.11 6.59 20.70
C ARG A 69 21.23 7.11 19.57
N VAL A 70 20.45 6.21 18.98
CA VAL A 70 19.54 6.55 17.88
C VAL A 70 18.13 6.69 18.42
N ASN A 71 17.55 7.88 18.27
CA ASN A 71 16.18 8.17 18.67
C ASN A 71 15.19 7.70 17.60
N SER A 72 15.52 7.92 16.33
CA SER A 72 14.74 7.47 15.18
C SER A 72 15.65 7.07 14.02
N PRO A 73 15.35 5.99 13.28
CA PRO A 73 14.36 4.95 13.61
C PRO A 73 14.86 4.05 14.76
N ARG A 74 13.92 3.41 15.50
CA ARG A 74 14.24 2.39 16.51
C ARG A 74 14.35 1.01 15.85
N PRO A 75 15.05 0.03 16.44
CA PRO A 75 15.11 -1.32 15.89
C PRO A 75 13.72 -1.89 15.58
N ASN A 76 13.61 -2.60 14.46
CA ASN A 76 12.39 -3.24 13.95
C ASN A 76 11.25 -2.25 13.63
N SER A 77 11.56 -0.96 13.49
CA SER A 77 10.59 0.00 12.96
C SER A 77 10.35 -0.27 11.48
N VAL A 78 9.12 -0.04 11.04
CA VAL A 78 8.79 0.04 9.62
C VAL A 78 9.12 1.46 9.12
N ILE A 79 9.89 1.56 8.04
CA ILE A 79 10.32 2.82 7.44
C ILE A 79 9.86 2.95 5.98
N GLY A 80 9.51 4.17 5.56
CA GLY A 80 9.23 4.52 4.17
C GLY A 80 10.49 4.97 3.41
N PRO A 81 10.37 5.31 2.11
CA PRO A 81 11.48 5.65 1.23
C PRO A 81 12.22 6.94 1.64
N VAL A 82 11.59 7.79 2.48
CA VAL A 82 12.26 8.94 3.11
C VAL A 82 12.37 8.68 4.61
N ILE A 83 13.60 8.53 5.09
CA ILE A 83 13.91 8.14 6.47
C ILE A 83 14.51 9.33 7.21
N ASN A 84 13.83 9.77 8.26
CA ASN A 84 14.36 10.75 9.21
C ASN A 84 15.14 10.05 10.32
N ILE A 85 16.45 10.24 10.30
CA ILE A 85 17.39 9.66 11.25
C ILE A 85 17.81 10.72 12.25
N SER A 86 17.67 10.45 13.54
CA SER A 86 18.06 11.38 14.60
C SER A 86 18.58 10.66 15.82
N GLY A 87 19.43 11.34 16.57
CA GLY A 87 20.05 10.77 17.77
C GLY A 87 21.10 11.68 18.36
N GLU A 88 21.95 11.09 19.19
CA GLU A 88 23.14 11.72 19.76
C GLU A 88 24.34 10.77 19.69
N ALA A 89 25.52 11.28 19.37
CA ALA A 89 26.76 10.51 19.34
C ALA A 89 27.87 11.27 20.07
N ARG A 90 28.83 10.56 20.67
CA ARG A 90 30.04 11.20 21.22
C ARG A 90 30.71 12.04 20.15
N GLY A 91 31.22 13.23 20.47
CA GLY A 91 31.87 14.11 19.48
C GLY A 91 33.00 13.45 18.67
N THR A 92 33.65 12.43 19.23
CA THR A 92 34.63 11.57 18.51
C THR A 92 34.07 10.74 17.35
N TRP A 93 32.74 10.68 17.17
CA TRP A 93 32.12 10.07 15.98
C TRP A 93 32.29 10.90 14.73
N PHE A 94 32.33 12.22 14.92
CA PHE A 94 32.23 13.19 13.86
C PHE A 94 33.61 13.54 13.33
N PHE A 95 33.65 13.79 12.02
CA PHE A 95 34.73 14.47 11.34
C PHE A 95 34.09 15.53 10.44
N GLU A 96 34.60 16.76 10.50
CA GLU A 96 34.00 17.89 9.77
C GLU A 96 32.49 18.04 10.05
N ALA A 97 32.08 17.84 11.30
CA ALA A 97 30.68 17.88 11.77
C ALA A 97 29.76 16.82 11.16
N SER A 98 30.29 15.74 10.59
CA SER A 98 29.48 14.67 10.00
C SER A 98 30.05 13.26 10.23
N PHE A 99 29.24 12.23 9.98
CA PHE A 99 29.71 10.85 9.90
C PHE A 99 28.85 10.00 8.94
N PRO A 100 29.37 8.89 8.36
CA PRO A 100 28.67 8.15 7.32
C PRO A 100 27.46 7.34 7.82
N ILE A 101 26.43 7.26 6.99
CA ILE A 101 25.25 6.41 7.17
C ILE A 101 25.10 5.51 5.94
N VAL A 102 24.82 4.24 6.16
CA VAL A 102 24.60 3.25 5.10
C VAL A 102 23.36 2.42 5.45
N LEU A 103 22.45 2.23 4.49
CA LEU A 103 21.39 1.24 4.60
C LEU A 103 21.74 0.03 3.72
N GLU A 104 21.74 -1.16 4.32
CA GLU A 104 22.05 -2.43 3.66
C GLU A 104 20.81 -3.33 3.69
N ASP A 105 20.61 -4.18 2.67
CA ASP A 105 19.61 -5.26 2.72
C ASP A 105 20.11 -6.44 3.57
N LYS A 106 19.29 -7.50 3.69
CA LYS A 106 19.63 -8.70 4.45
C LYS A 106 20.86 -9.44 3.88
N GLU A 107 21.07 -9.35 2.57
CA GLU A 107 22.19 -9.95 1.85
C GLU A 107 23.48 -9.13 1.98
N GLY A 108 23.41 -7.92 2.54
CA GLY A 108 24.54 -7.00 2.71
C GLY A 108 24.80 -6.11 1.50
N ASN A 109 23.87 -6.04 0.53
CA ASN A 109 23.95 -5.08 -0.55
C ASN A 109 23.58 -3.69 -0.04
N VAL A 110 24.31 -2.68 -0.47
CA VAL A 110 24.04 -1.29 -0.10
C VAL A 110 22.86 -0.77 -0.91
N LEU A 111 21.79 -0.36 -0.21
CA LEU A 111 20.60 0.25 -0.79
C LEU A 111 20.75 1.78 -0.89
N ALA A 112 21.34 2.41 0.13
CA ALA A 112 21.59 3.85 0.13
C ALA A 112 22.78 4.23 1.01
N THR A 113 23.41 5.36 0.70
CA THR A 113 24.49 5.96 1.51
C THR A 113 24.27 7.45 1.67
N HIS A 114 24.52 7.97 2.86
CA HIS A 114 24.48 9.41 3.17
C HIS A 114 25.35 9.71 4.40
N TYR A 115 25.09 10.81 5.10
CA TYR A 115 25.82 11.25 6.28
C TYR A 115 24.86 11.88 7.29
N ALA A 116 25.18 11.71 8.57
CA ALA A 116 24.56 12.48 9.65
C ALA A 116 25.31 13.78 9.85
N THR A 117 24.60 14.85 10.19
CA THR A 117 25.18 16.16 10.48
C THR A 117 25.01 16.48 11.96
N ALA A 118 26.07 16.96 12.62
CA ALA A 118 26.02 17.46 13.99
C ALA A 118 25.20 18.75 14.07
N LEU A 119 24.36 18.85 15.09
CA LEU A 119 23.52 20.03 15.36
C LEU A 119 24.13 20.98 16.39
N ALA A 120 25.29 20.64 16.92
CA ALA A 120 26.04 21.46 17.88
C ALA A 120 27.56 21.31 17.64
N ASP A 121 28.36 22.01 18.43
CA ASP A 121 29.82 21.89 18.38
C ASP A 121 30.24 20.45 18.69
N TRP A 122 30.93 19.82 17.74
CA TRP A 122 31.24 18.40 17.76
C TRP A 122 32.65 18.10 18.29
N MET A 123 33.49 19.12 18.47
CA MET A 123 34.85 18.96 18.99
C MET A 123 34.86 18.76 20.52
N THR A 124 34.15 17.72 20.97
CA THR A 124 33.95 17.37 22.39
C THR A 124 33.98 15.86 22.61
N GLU A 125 34.12 15.44 23.86
CA GLU A 125 33.91 14.05 24.30
C GLU A 125 32.46 13.81 24.74
N ASP A 126 31.63 14.84 24.80
CA ASP A 126 30.22 14.75 25.17
C ASP A 126 29.34 14.24 24.01
N PHE A 127 28.09 13.91 24.33
CA PHE A 127 27.08 13.58 23.34
C PHE A 127 26.64 14.83 22.58
N VAL A 128 26.60 14.71 21.26
CA VAL A 128 26.26 15.77 20.31
C VAL A 128 25.08 15.28 19.48
N PRO A 129 23.97 16.05 19.43
CA PRO A 129 22.81 15.68 18.63
C PRO A 129 23.13 15.70 17.15
N PHE A 130 22.53 14.77 16.39
CA PHE A 130 22.66 14.71 14.94
C PHE A 130 21.33 14.46 14.26
N GLU A 131 21.27 14.82 12.98
CA GLU A 131 20.17 14.48 12.07
C GLU A 131 20.67 14.05 10.69
N SER A 132 19.85 13.28 9.98
CA SER A 132 20.01 12.95 8.57
C SER A 132 18.64 12.65 7.96
N GLU A 133 18.46 13.00 6.70
CA GLU A 133 17.33 12.58 5.89
C GLU A 133 17.89 11.68 4.79
N LEU A 134 17.44 10.42 4.74
CA LEU A 134 17.93 9.44 3.79
C LEU A 134 16.80 9.02 2.86
N GLU A 135 16.95 9.32 1.57
CA GLU A 135 16.08 8.81 0.50
C GLU A 135 16.59 7.44 0.02
N VAL A 136 15.70 6.47 -0.12
CA VAL A 136 16.03 5.08 -0.44
C VAL A 136 15.02 4.48 -1.43
N ASP A 137 15.53 3.78 -2.44
CA ASP A 137 14.77 2.79 -3.21
C ASP A 137 14.99 1.40 -2.60
N PHE A 138 13.95 0.83 -1.96
CA PHE A 138 14.05 -0.50 -1.36
C PHE A 138 14.02 -1.63 -2.40
N GLY A 139 13.61 -1.35 -3.64
CA GLY A 139 13.39 -2.36 -4.67
C GLY A 139 12.46 -3.47 -4.17
N LYS A 140 12.98 -4.70 -4.08
CA LYS A 140 12.25 -5.88 -3.59
C LYS A 140 12.60 -6.27 -2.15
N ALA A 141 13.51 -5.53 -1.50
CA ALA A 141 13.89 -5.80 -0.12
C ALA A 141 12.71 -5.49 0.81
N LYS A 142 12.54 -6.30 1.86
CA LYS A 142 11.48 -6.12 2.88
C LYS A 142 12.03 -5.73 4.24
N GLU A 143 13.33 -5.89 4.42
CA GLU A 143 14.05 -5.65 5.66
C GLU A 143 15.52 -5.36 5.34
N GLY A 144 16.19 -4.71 6.28
CA GLY A 144 17.60 -4.38 6.15
C GLY A 144 18.19 -3.83 7.44
N ILE A 145 19.43 -3.34 7.34
CA ILE A 145 20.20 -2.86 8.47
C ILE A 145 20.67 -1.44 8.18
N LEU A 146 20.23 -0.49 9.00
CA LEU A 146 20.77 0.86 9.03
C LEU A 146 22.06 0.86 9.84
N VAL A 147 23.15 1.31 9.23
CA VAL A 147 24.49 1.33 9.78
C VAL A 147 24.97 2.77 9.89
N LEU A 148 25.14 3.27 11.12
CA LEU A 148 25.79 4.56 11.37
C LEU A 148 27.25 4.28 11.72
N LYS A 149 28.16 4.69 10.85
CA LYS A 149 29.59 4.41 10.96
C LYS A 149 30.28 5.56 11.67
N LYS A 150 31.21 5.24 12.56
CA LYS A 150 32.20 6.20 13.05
C LYS A 150 33.06 6.66 11.89
N ASP A 151 33.26 7.97 11.76
CA ASP A 151 34.14 8.45 10.71
C ASP A 151 35.58 8.00 10.96
N ASN A 152 36.22 7.50 9.90
CA ASN A 152 37.58 6.94 9.96
C ASN A 152 38.43 7.47 8.80
N PRO A 153 38.88 8.75 8.86
CA PRO A 153 39.71 9.34 7.81
C PRO A 153 41.03 8.60 7.55
N SER A 154 41.50 7.84 8.54
CA SER A 154 42.75 7.07 8.45
C SER A 154 42.60 5.77 7.63
N GLY A 155 41.38 5.26 7.48
CA GLY A 155 41.09 3.99 6.81
C GLY A 155 41.63 2.74 7.52
N LEU A 156 42.10 2.85 8.78
CA LEU A 156 42.64 1.72 9.52
C LEU A 156 41.51 0.90 10.17
N PRO A 157 41.49 -0.44 10.01
CA PRO A 157 40.41 -1.29 10.54
C PRO A 157 40.20 -1.18 12.06
N GLU A 158 41.25 -0.86 12.82
CA GLU A 158 41.20 -0.69 14.28
C GLU A 158 40.35 0.50 14.75
N TYR A 159 40.04 1.45 13.85
CA TYR A 159 39.17 2.58 14.14
C TYR A 159 37.80 2.46 13.48
N GLU A 160 37.52 1.37 12.77
CA GLU A 160 36.17 1.10 12.29
C GLU A 160 35.26 0.76 13.47
N ASP A 161 34.19 1.54 13.59
CA ASP A 161 33.13 1.28 14.55
C ASP A 161 31.79 1.69 13.93
N GLY A 162 30.70 1.09 14.41
CA GLY A 162 29.37 1.44 13.95
C GLY A 162 28.26 0.79 14.76
N ILE A 163 27.12 1.47 14.78
CA ILE A 163 25.86 0.92 15.28
C ILE A 163 25.05 0.37 14.10
N ARG A 164 24.43 -0.78 14.29
CA ARG A 164 23.62 -1.52 13.32
C ARG A 164 22.21 -1.68 13.88
N ILE A 165 21.23 -1.21 13.14
CA ILE A 165 19.83 -1.14 13.54
C ILE A 165 19.01 -1.92 12.51
N PRO A 166 18.42 -3.07 12.86
CA PRO A 166 17.54 -3.81 11.96
C PRO A 166 16.26 -3.01 11.74
N LEU A 167 15.78 -2.95 10.50
CA LEU A 167 14.58 -2.20 10.10
C LEU A 167 13.75 -3.03 9.12
N PHE A 168 12.44 -2.78 9.12
CA PHE A 168 11.51 -3.29 8.11
C PHE A 168 11.16 -2.18 7.13
N PHE A 169 10.91 -2.55 5.88
CA PHE A 169 10.59 -1.59 4.82
C PHE A 169 9.10 -1.62 4.55
N ASP A 170 8.49 -0.43 4.49
CA ASP A 170 7.14 -0.27 3.96
C ASP A 170 7.22 -0.36 2.44
N SER A 171 7.21 -1.59 1.92
CA SER A 171 7.32 -1.83 0.47
C SER A 171 6.14 -1.25 -0.32
N LYS A 172 5.06 -0.84 0.37
CA LYS A 172 3.95 -0.09 -0.24
C LYS A 172 4.39 1.28 -0.72
N GLN A 173 5.41 1.89 -0.10
CA GLN A 173 5.92 3.20 -0.49
C GLN A 173 7.16 3.14 -1.41
N SER A 174 7.86 2.01 -1.53
CA SER A 174 8.93 1.84 -2.55
C SER A 174 8.41 1.43 -3.92
N GLU A 175 7.22 0.84 -3.99
CA GLU A 175 6.46 0.75 -5.25
C GLU A 175 5.92 2.14 -5.69
N GLU A 176 5.74 3.06 -4.73
CA GLU A 176 5.36 4.47 -4.98
C GLU A 176 6.56 5.39 -5.29
N ALA A 177 7.80 5.06 -4.87
CA ALA A 177 8.97 5.95 -5.02
C ALA A 177 9.89 5.65 -6.22
N ALA A 178 9.89 4.42 -6.76
CA ALA A 178 10.69 4.07 -7.96
C ALA A 178 9.98 4.36 -9.29
N THR A 179 8.78 4.93 -9.23
CA THR A 179 7.97 5.23 -10.41
C THR A 179 7.77 6.74 -10.51
N GLU A 180 8.72 7.43 -11.15
CA GLU A 180 8.45 8.71 -11.81
C GLU A 180 7.52 8.46 -13.03
N PHE A 181 6.34 7.88 -12.77
CA PHE A 181 5.16 7.77 -13.62
C PHE A 181 3.96 7.61 -12.69
N ASN A 182 3.41 8.75 -12.24
CA ASN A 182 2.08 8.84 -11.63
C ASN A 182 1.05 8.16 -12.55
N TYR A 183 0.50 7.01 -12.15
CA TYR A 183 -0.76 6.52 -12.69
C TYR A 183 -1.92 6.60 -11.67
N GLU A 184 -1.61 6.76 -10.38
CA GLU A 184 -2.63 6.92 -9.35
C GLU A 184 -2.74 8.40 -8.96
N HIS A 185 -3.92 9.00 -9.18
CA HIS A 185 -4.33 10.40 -8.97
C HIS A 185 -4.24 11.38 -10.16
N ASP A 186 -3.47 11.12 -11.21
CA ASP A 186 -3.37 12.05 -12.34
C ASP A 186 -4.72 12.22 -13.06
N GLU A 187 -5.51 11.16 -13.22
CA GLU A 187 -6.81 11.23 -13.90
C GLU A 187 -7.87 11.98 -13.10
N LEU A 188 -7.92 11.77 -11.77
CA LEU A 188 -8.87 12.47 -10.90
C LEU A 188 -8.51 13.96 -10.76
N LEU A 189 -7.21 14.28 -10.66
CA LEU A 189 -6.71 15.66 -10.65
C LEU A 189 -6.84 16.33 -12.03
N ALA A 190 -6.61 15.60 -13.13
CA ALA A 190 -6.85 16.08 -14.48
C ALA A 190 -8.33 16.37 -14.70
N TRP A 191 -9.21 15.50 -14.20
CA TRP A 191 -10.65 15.72 -14.20
C TRP A 191 -11.02 16.96 -13.37
N GLU A 192 -10.51 17.10 -12.14
CA GLU A 192 -10.72 18.30 -11.32
C GLU A 192 -10.30 19.57 -12.08
N LYS A 193 -9.14 19.54 -12.73
CA LYS A 193 -8.65 20.65 -13.57
C LYS A 193 -9.58 20.94 -14.76
N ARG A 194 -10.19 19.92 -15.38
CA ARG A 194 -11.21 20.11 -16.44
C ARG A 194 -12.47 20.76 -15.87
N ILE A 195 -12.98 20.27 -14.74
CA ILE A 195 -14.15 20.83 -14.07
C ILE A 195 -13.91 22.27 -13.62
N LYS A 196 -12.73 22.58 -13.07
CA LYS A 196 -12.32 23.94 -12.64
C LYS A 196 -12.38 24.97 -13.77
N LYS A 197 -12.28 24.57 -15.04
CA LYS A 197 -12.49 25.49 -16.18
C LYS A 197 -13.94 25.98 -16.30
N ARG A 198 -14.91 25.19 -15.84
CA ARG A 198 -16.34 25.54 -15.81
C ARG A 198 -16.79 26.02 -14.43
N LEU A 199 -16.22 25.46 -13.37
CA LEU A 199 -16.50 25.77 -11.97
C LEU A 199 -15.20 26.14 -11.23
N PRO A 200 -14.73 27.41 -11.29
CA PRO A 200 -13.42 27.79 -10.74
C PRO A 200 -13.24 27.58 -9.23
N LYS A 201 -14.35 27.42 -8.49
CA LYS A 201 -14.35 27.17 -7.03
C LYS A 201 -14.51 25.69 -6.68
N PHE A 202 -14.66 24.81 -7.67
CA PHE A 202 -14.76 23.38 -7.42
C PHE A 202 -13.43 22.86 -6.89
N GLU A 203 -13.49 22.02 -5.86
CA GLU A 203 -12.36 21.27 -5.34
C GLU A 203 -12.82 19.87 -4.98
N LEU A 204 -11.98 18.85 -5.24
CA LEU A 204 -12.30 17.46 -4.88
C LEU A 204 -12.62 17.31 -3.38
N SER A 205 -11.96 18.09 -2.53
CA SER A 205 -12.17 18.15 -1.08
C SER A 205 -13.59 18.56 -0.66
N THR A 206 -14.34 19.22 -1.55
CA THR A 206 -15.71 19.71 -1.29
C THR A 206 -16.79 18.73 -1.71
N LEU A 207 -16.41 17.59 -2.29
CA LEU A 207 -17.32 16.52 -2.66
C LEU A 207 -18.09 16.00 -1.44
N LYS A 208 -19.42 15.91 -1.56
CA LYS A 208 -20.30 15.41 -0.51
C LYS A 208 -20.71 13.99 -0.83
N LYS A 209 -20.48 13.08 0.11
CA LYS A 209 -21.00 11.71 0.06
C LYS A 209 -22.52 11.75 0.12
N ILE A 210 -23.18 11.16 -0.87
CA ILE A 210 -24.64 11.11 -0.96
C ILE A 210 -25.18 9.75 -0.55
N MET A 211 -24.54 8.68 -1.02
CA MET A 211 -25.02 7.31 -0.83
C MET A 211 -23.86 6.32 -0.88
N LYS A 212 -23.92 5.27 -0.07
CA LYS A 212 -23.14 4.04 -0.22
C LYS A 212 -24.14 2.90 -0.39
N LYS A 213 -24.02 2.10 -1.44
CA LYS A 213 -24.86 0.93 -1.71
C LYS A 213 -23.99 -0.25 -2.15
N GLN A 214 -24.59 -1.43 -2.24
CA GLN A 214 -23.92 -2.60 -2.83
C GLN A 214 -23.69 -2.38 -4.33
N ILE A 215 -22.67 -3.00 -4.90
CA ILE A 215 -22.47 -2.96 -6.36
C ILE A 215 -23.60 -3.76 -7.01
N GLU A 216 -24.23 -3.17 -8.02
CA GLU A 216 -25.28 -3.81 -8.81
C GLU A 216 -24.70 -4.09 -10.19
N VAL A 217 -24.55 -5.38 -10.52
CA VAL A 217 -24.16 -5.81 -11.86
C VAL A 217 -25.42 -5.90 -12.72
N ASP A 218 -25.60 -4.90 -13.58
CA ASP A 218 -26.80 -4.79 -14.41
C ASP A 218 -26.78 -5.77 -15.59
N TYR A 219 -25.59 -6.19 -16.01
CA TYR A 219 -25.37 -7.12 -17.10
C TYR A 219 -24.00 -7.76 -16.98
N SER A 220 -23.91 -9.08 -17.22
CA SER A 220 -22.67 -9.85 -17.20
C SER A 220 -22.63 -10.80 -18.38
N ASN A 221 -21.50 -10.90 -19.08
CA ASN A 221 -21.32 -11.85 -20.18
C ASN A 221 -19.84 -12.12 -20.50
N THR A 222 -19.56 -13.17 -21.28
CA THR A 222 -18.25 -13.42 -21.89
C THR A 222 -18.12 -12.65 -23.20
N ILE A 223 -16.93 -12.11 -23.49
CA ILE A 223 -16.58 -11.45 -24.75
C ILE A 223 -16.19 -12.55 -25.75
N PRO A 224 -16.99 -12.83 -26.78
CA PRO A 224 -16.64 -13.87 -27.74
C PRO A 224 -15.41 -13.42 -28.56
N VAL A 225 -14.47 -14.35 -28.79
CA VAL A 225 -13.29 -14.12 -29.63
C VAL A 225 -13.73 -13.65 -31.02
N GLY A 226 -13.20 -12.52 -31.49
CA GLY A 226 -13.54 -11.91 -32.77
C GLY A 226 -14.90 -11.19 -32.80
N SER A 227 -15.53 -10.95 -31.65
CA SER A 227 -16.70 -10.08 -31.57
C SER A 227 -16.31 -8.61 -31.77
N PRO A 228 -17.26 -7.76 -32.20
CA PRO A 228 -17.02 -6.31 -32.31
C PRO A 228 -16.58 -5.65 -31.00
N MET A 229 -16.83 -6.30 -29.85
CA MET A 229 -16.41 -5.82 -28.55
C MET A 229 -14.90 -5.94 -28.35
N VAL A 230 -14.25 -6.97 -28.92
CA VAL A 230 -12.78 -7.09 -28.92
C VAL A 230 -12.17 -5.92 -29.69
N ASP A 231 -12.67 -5.65 -30.90
CA ASP A 231 -12.22 -4.51 -31.70
C ASP A 231 -12.47 -3.18 -30.98
N PHE A 232 -13.61 -3.05 -30.29
CA PHE A 232 -13.90 -1.85 -29.48
C PHE A 232 -12.86 -1.65 -28.38
N ILE A 233 -12.57 -2.70 -27.59
CA ILE A 233 -11.61 -2.66 -26.48
C ILE A 233 -10.20 -2.37 -27.00
N ASP A 234 -9.78 -3.02 -28.10
CA ASP A 234 -8.47 -2.80 -28.71
C ASP A 234 -8.28 -1.36 -29.20
N ASN A 235 -9.36 -0.71 -29.63
CA ASN A 235 -9.35 0.67 -30.12
C ASN A 235 -9.72 1.71 -29.06
N LEU A 236 -9.90 1.33 -27.80
CA LEU A 236 -10.13 2.29 -26.71
C LEU A 236 -8.95 3.25 -26.62
N LYS A 237 -9.25 4.55 -26.66
CA LYS A 237 -8.24 5.61 -26.50
C LYS A 237 -7.62 5.62 -25.12
N THR A 238 -8.41 5.24 -24.11
CA THR A 238 -7.99 5.20 -22.72
C THR A 238 -8.41 3.86 -22.14
N LYS A 239 -7.46 3.17 -21.52
CA LYS A 239 -7.64 1.90 -20.82
C LYS A 239 -7.20 2.11 -19.38
N TYR A 240 -8.06 1.75 -18.43
CA TYR A 240 -7.77 1.87 -17.01
C TYR A 240 -7.51 0.47 -16.44
N GLU A 241 -6.28 0.00 -16.51
CA GLU A 241 -5.87 -1.32 -15.98
C GLU A 241 -5.70 -1.24 -14.46
N SER A 242 -6.17 -2.26 -13.73
CA SER A 242 -5.91 -2.38 -12.29
C SER A 242 -4.41 -2.52 -12.02
N PRO A 243 -3.91 -2.12 -10.85
CA PRO A 243 -2.47 -2.18 -10.55
C PRO A 243 -1.89 -3.60 -10.62
N ASP A 244 -2.65 -4.61 -10.20
CA ASP A 244 -2.32 -6.03 -10.38
C ASP A 244 -2.43 -6.55 -11.84
N GLY A 245 -2.98 -5.76 -12.75
CA GLY A 245 -3.17 -6.08 -14.17
C GLY A 245 -4.26 -7.12 -14.46
N THR A 246 -5.10 -7.47 -13.47
CA THR A 246 -6.10 -8.54 -13.62
C THR A 246 -7.44 -8.05 -14.17
N THR A 247 -7.74 -6.76 -14.02
CA THR A 247 -9.03 -6.17 -14.35
C THR A 247 -8.87 -4.90 -15.17
N LEU A 248 -9.53 -4.84 -16.32
CA LEU A 248 -9.63 -3.64 -17.14
C LEU A 248 -10.94 -2.90 -16.83
N LEU A 249 -10.82 -1.65 -16.39
CA LEU A 249 -11.92 -0.70 -16.27
C LEU A 249 -12.11 0.02 -17.60
N VAL A 250 -13.31 -0.10 -18.16
CA VAL A 250 -13.73 0.59 -19.39
C VAL A 250 -14.81 1.61 -19.03
N VAL A 251 -14.52 2.89 -19.28
CA VAL A 251 -15.50 3.98 -19.19
C VAL A 251 -15.91 4.36 -20.60
N SER A 252 -17.07 3.90 -21.03
CA SER A 252 -17.61 4.16 -22.35
C SER A 252 -18.50 5.40 -22.30
N ALA A 253 -17.92 6.54 -22.71
CA ALA A 253 -18.67 7.71 -23.13
C ALA A 253 -18.94 7.56 -24.63
N SER A 254 -19.97 6.81 -25.01
CA SER A 254 -20.18 6.56 -26.44
C SER A 254 -20.58 7.87 -27.14
N GLY A 255 -19.72 8.41 -28.01
CA GLY A 255 -19.99 9.66 -28.72
C GLY A 255 -21.19 9.61 -29.69
N GLU A 256 -21.76 8.42 -29.89
CA GLU A 256 -22.89 8.17 -30.79
C GLU A 256 -24.16 7.66 -30.06
N SER A 257 -24.06 7.27 -28.77
CA SER A 257 -25.20 6.88 -27.96
C SER A 257 -25.30 7.75 -26.71
N PRO A 258 -26.51 8.19 -26.31
CA PRO A 258 -26.69 9.02 -25.12
C PRO A 258 -26.31 8.31 -23.80
N ASP A 259 -26.01 7.02 -23.87
CA ASP A 259 -25.77 6.18 -22.71
C ASP A 259 -24.28 6.10 -22.38
N SER A 260 -23.97 6.32 -21.11
CA SER A 260 -22.66 6.14 -20.52
C SER A 260 -22.65 4.87 -19.68
N GLU A 261 -21.65 4.02 -19.89
CA GLU A 261 -21.52 2.76 -19.18
C GLU A 261 -20.11 2.51 -18.69
N VAL A 262 -20.02 1.73 -17.61
CA VAL A 262 -18.77 1.32 -16.98
C VAL A 262 -18.75 -0.19 -16.90
N LEU A 263 -17.73 -0.78 -17.52
CA LEU A 263 -17.51 -2.22 -17.56
C LEU A 263 -16.22 -2.56 -16.81
N LEU A 264 -16.24 -3.65 -16.07
CA LEU A 264 -15.04 -4.34 -15.56
C LEU A 264 -14.85 -5.58 -16.40
N ILE A 265 -13.66 -5.76 -16.96
CA ILE A 265 -13.31 -6.90 -17.80
C ILE A 265 -12.18 -7.65 -17.13
N ASN A 266 -12.37 -8.93 -16.83
CA ASN A 266 -11.37 -9.77 -16.17
C ASN A 266 -10.44 -10.46 -17.18
N GLU A 267 -9.42 -11.13 -16.67
CA GLU A 267 -8.44 -11.91 -17.45
C GLU A 267 -9.04 -13.05 -18.30
N ASN A 268 -10.28 -13.48 -18.01
CA ASN A 268 -10.97 -14.55 -18.73
C ASN A 268 -11.88 -14.01 -19.86
N ASP A 269 -11.73 -12.74 -20.22
CA ASP A 269 -12.59 -12.03 -21.18
C ASP A 269 -14.07 -12.03 -20.74
N GLU A 270 -14.36 -12.09 -19.44
CA GLU A 270 -15.70 -11.88 -18.89
C GLU A 270 -15.83 -10.42 -18.47
N PHE A 271 -17.02 -9.84 -18.69
CA PHE A 271 -17.28 -8.47 -18.30
C PHE A 271 -18.55 -8.31 -17.49
N ASP A 272 -18.47 -7.40 -16.53
CA ASP A 272 -19.58 -6.95 -15.68
C ASP A 272 -19.82 -5.47 -15.90
N ARG A 273 -21.08 -5.09 -16.19
CA ARG A 273 -21.50 -3.70 -16.21
C ARG A 273 -21.95 -3.27 -14.81
N VAL A 274 -21.14 -2.43 -14.20
CA VAL A 274 -21.27 -1.98 -12.80
C VAL A 274 -21.84 -0.57 -12.67
N LEU A 275 -21.88 0.18 -13.75
CA LEU A 275 -22.56 1.47 -13.81
C LEU A 275 -23.14 1.70 -15.20
N PHE A 276 -24.40 2.11 -15.24
CA PHE A 276 -25.08 2.48 -16.46
C PHE A 276 -25.94 3.72 -16.18
N CYS A 277 -25.87 4.71 -17.06
CA CYS A 277 -26.82 5.81 -17.04
C CYS A 277 -27.02 6.31 -18.47
N GLY A 278 -28.27 6.54 -18.87
CA GLY A 278 -28.59 7.24 -20.11
C GLY A 278 -28.36 8.75 -20.02
N THR A 279 -28.98 9.52 -20.92
CA THR A 279 -29.22 10.94 -20.63
C THR A 279 -30.11 11.01 -19.39
N PRO A 280 -29.56 11.37 -18.22
CA PRO A 280 -28.88 12.64 -18.02
C PRO A 280 -27.46 12.58 -17.38
N CYS A 281 -26.71 11.49 -17.53
CA CYS A 281 -25.34 11.38 -17.03
C CYS A 281 -24.30 11.26 -18.15
N ILE A 282 -23.08 11.71 -17.87
CA ILE A 282 -21.92 11.55 -18.74
C ILE A 282 -20.76 11.08 -17.86
N TRP A 283 -20.34 9.82 -18.02
CA TRP A 283 -19.09 9.32 -17.42
C TRP A 283 -17.95 9.65 -18.37
N ASP A 284 -16.93 10.34 -17.88
CA ASP A 284 -15.88 10.90 -18.74
C ASP A 284 -14.46 10.57 -18.29
N GLY A 285 -14.34 9.70 -17.29
CA GLY A 285 -13.07 9.21 -16.79
C GLY A 285 -13.23 8.19 -15.68
N GLY A 286 -12.13 7.55 -15.34
CA GLY A 286 -12.02 6.63 -14.23
C GLY A 286 -10.56 6.39 -13.88
N GLY A 287 -10.32 5.47 -12.97
CA GLY A 287 -8.97 5.07 -12.57
C GLY A 287 -9.01 4.21 -11.33
N TRP A 288 -7.89 3.55 -11.05
CA TRP A 288 -7.73 2.71 -9.87
C TRP A 288 -7.06 3.48 -8.73
N ILE A 289 -7.44 3.12 -7.50
CA ILE A 289 -6.86 3.59 -6.23
C ILE A 289 -6.03 2.47 -5.59
N SER A 290 -6.40 1.22 -5.85
CA SER A 290 -5.68 0.00 -5.48
C SER A 290 -6.19 -1.16 -6.35
N ASP A 291 -5.71 -2.39 -6.16
CA ASP A 291 -6.17 -3.59 -6.87
C ASP A 291 -7.68 -3.80 -6.83
N THR A 292 -8.34 -3.35 -5.75
CA THR A 292 -9.75 -3.64 -5.50
C THR A 292 -10.62 -2.41 -5.38
N VAL A 293 -10.03 -1.21 -5.47
CA VAL A 293 -10.76 0.06 -5.36
C VAL A 293 -10.52 0.92 -6.60
N PHE A 294 -11.60 1.35 -7.25
CA PHE A 294 -11.54 2.24 -8.41
C PHE A 294 -12.56 3.37 -8.31
N PHE A 295 -12.39 4.40 -9.13
CA PHE A 295 -13.33 5.49 -9.25
C PHE A 295 -13.77 5.72 -10.70
N VAL A 296 -14.93 6.36 -10.83
CA VAL A 296 -15.49 6.83 -12.09
C VAL A 296 -15.88 8.29 -11.91
N THR A 297 -15.45 9.15 -12.82
CA THR A 297 -15.76 10.58 -12.83
C THR A 297 -16.79 10.90 -13.90
N GLY A 298 -17.55 11.96 -13.68
CA GLY A 298 -18.48 12.44 -14.68
C GLY A 298 -19.28 13.65 -14.25
N THR A 299 -20.31 13.93 -15.03
CA THR A 299 -21.34 14.93 -14.70
C THR A 299 -22.72 14.34 -14.89
N GLU A 300 -23.67 14.69 -14.03
CA GLU A 300 -25.07 14.28 -14.16
C GLU A 300 -26.00 15.48 -13.97
N GLU A 301 -27.22 15.43 -14.49
CA GLU A 301 -28.23 16.45 -14.16
C GLU A 301 -28.54 16.47 -12.66
N ASP A 302 -28.60 17.68 -12.10
CA ASP A 302 -29.08 17.92 -10.75
C ASP A 302 -30.61 17.80 -10.74
N MET A 303 -31.07 16.58 -10.52
CA MET A 303 -32.49 16.25 -10.42
C MET A 303 -33.20 16.92 -9.23
N ALA A 304 -32.47 17.50 -8.28
CA ALA A 304 -33.04 18.31 -7.21
C ALA A 304 -33.29 19.78 -7.65
N SER A 305 -32.71 20.21 -8.76
CA SER A 305 -32.86 21.56 -9.29
C SER A 305 -34.22 21.77 -9.95
N SER A 306 -34.82 22.93 -9.70
CA SER A 306 -36.06 23.36 -10.37
C SER A 306 -35.81 24.28 -11.57
N LYS A 307 -34.57 24.40 -12.04
CA LYS A 307 -34.15 25.33 -13.12
C LYS A 307 -34.31 24.70 -14.50
N MET A 308 -34.42 25.54 -15.54
CA MET A 308 -34.46 25.12 -16.94
C MET A 308 -33.49 25.94 -17.82
N PRO A 309 -32.61 25.28 -18.61
CA PRO A 309 -32.37 23.83 -18.64
C PRO A 309 -31.82 23.31 -17.29
N ILE A 310 -32.02 22.03 -17.00
CA ILE A 310 -31.55 21.41 -15.74
C ILE A 310 -30.01 21.48 -15.74
N PRO A 311 -29.39 22.05 -14.69
CA PRO A 311 -27.93 22.13 -14.63
C PRO A 311 -27.34 20.75 -14.35
N PHE A 312 -26.12 20.53 -14.83
CA PHE A 312 -25.31 19.38 -14.48
C PHE A 312 -24.46 19.68 -13.23
N GLN A 313 -24.15 18.64 -12.47
CA GLN A 313 -23.25 18.69 -11.32
C GLN A 313 -22.12 17.67 -11.46
N PRO A 314 -20.90 17.97 -10.96
CA PRO A 314 -19.81 17.01 -10.92
C PRO A 314 -20.16 15.82 -10.02
N VAL A 315 -19.81 14.61 -10.45
CA VAL A 315 -20.07 13.38 -9.70
C VAL A 315 -18.86 12.46 -9.77
N VAL A 316 -18.58 11.80 -8.64
CA VAL A 316 -17.56 10.74 -8.54
C VAL A 316 -18.20 9.53 -7.87
N HIS A 317 -18.08 8.37 -8.52
CA HIS A 317 -18.39 7.09 -7.92
C HIS A 317 -17.09 6.41 -7.50
N VAL A 318 -17.03 5.89 -6.28
CA VAL A 318 -15.91 5.06 -5.79
C VAL A 318 -16.45 3.67 -5.53
N PHE A 319 -15.84 2.67 -6.16
CA PHE A 319 -16.20 1.26 -6.05
C PHE A 319 -15.10 0.54 -5.27
N ASP A 320 -15.52 -0.34 -4.37
CA ASP A 320 -14.69 -1.20 -3.55
C ASP A 320 -15.17 -2.64 -3.79
N LEU A 321 -14.38 -3.40 -4.52
CA LEU A 321 -14.68 -4.77 -4.95
C LEU A 321 -14.57 -5.77 -3.80
N GLU A 322 -13.71 -5.50 -2.81
CA GLU A 322 -13.58 -6.35 -1.62
C GLU A 322 -14.78 -6.19 -0.69
N GLU A 323 -15.21 -4.95 -0.45
CA GLU A 323 -16.40 -4.67 0.35
C GLU A 323 -17.71 -4.87 -0.41
N ASP A 324 -17.66 -5.10 -1.74
CA ASP A 324 -18.81 -5.14 -2.65
C ASP A 324 -19.69 -3.88 -2.53
N THR A 325 -19.07 -2.70 -2.55
CA THR A 325 -19.79 -1.43 -2.39
C THR A 325 -19.43 -0.37 -3.42
N THR A 326 -20.40 0.49 -3.72
CA THR A 326 -20.22 1.73 -4.47
C THR A 326 -20.69 2.92 -3.65
N THR A 327 -19.85 3.96 -3.57
CA THR A 327 -20.13 5.21 -2.89
C THR A 327 -20.18 6.35 -3.90
N LYS A 328 -21.30 7.07 -3.92
CA LYS A 328 -21.51 8.24 -4.78
C LYS A 328 -21.19 9.53 -4.02
N TYR A 329 -20.41 10.39 -4.66
CA TYR A 329 -20.07 11.73 -4.22
C TYR A 329 -20.52 12.77 -5.25
N ILE A 330 -21.03 13.91 -4.80
CA ILE A 330 -21.48 15.01 -5.65
C ILE A 330 -20.73 16.29 -5.28
N GLY A 331 -20.32 17.04 -6.29
CA GLY A 331 -19.66 18.34 -6.17
C GLY A 331 -20.66 19.49 -6.15
N ASP A 332 -20.33 20.53 -5.38
CA ASP A 332 -21.09 21.76 -5.41
C ASP A 332 -20.83 22.55 -6.71
N GLY A 333 -21.89 23.02 -7.36
CA GLY A 333 -21.82 23.90 -8.52
C GLY A 333 -22.70 23.45 -9.69
N GLU A 334 -23.08 24.41 -10.53
CA GLU A 334 -23.99 24.19 -11.66
C GLU A 334 -23.24 24.37 -12.99
N ILE A 335 -23.23 23.33 -13.81
CA ILE A 335 -22.65 23.32 -15.16
C ILE A 335 -23.79 23.33 -16.17
N TYR A 336 -23.82 24.34 -17.04
CA TYR A 336 -24.76 24.38 -18.15
C TYR A 336 -24.05 23.92 -19.42
N ILE A 337 -24.53 22.82 -20.01
CA ILE A 337 -24.04 22.27 -21.27
C ILE A 337 -24.99 22.79 -22.36
N TYR A 338 -24.50 23.70 -23.21
CA TYR A 338 -25.27 24.34 -24.29
C TYR A 338 -24.94 23.75 -25.65
#